data_AF-R8Q8L9-F1
#
_entry.id   AF-R8Q8L9-F1
#
_cell.length_a   1.000
_cell.length_b   1.000
_cell.length_c   1.000
_cell.angle_alpha   90.00
_cell.angle_beta   90.00
_cell.angle_gamma   90.00
#
_symmetry.space_group_name_H-M   'P 1'
#
loop_
_entity.id
_entity.type
_entity.pdbx_description
1 polymer ?
#
loop_
_entity_poly.entity_id
_entity_poly.type
_entity_poly.pdbx_seq_one_letter_code
_entity_poly.pdbx_strand_id
1 'polypeptide(L)'
;MGKLSKNKIERRAVEAIEAFANELDVPLKPNIPDGDKGISFDGDIEVFKDLSESVESLIGKVPVQVKGTLVEEFTTGTRKFRIEMEHLKNYLNSQGVLYFVVEIKRNGESKVFYKQLLPMEIYGVLQQYGLEKGQKGRMVELRPLSETDLTSVCIKFMNETKKQPLMLIENKPYEREEYTSYEMTSLTFDPSIGNIFEHDFTLYGVKEKLTVPLEHFRIGALSTEIVETIIIDGKSYELNIEVTKMDKKFILLIENSLELTYVMDSTKFDFKLKKLHSLAAQLKVLPLVLELLEGSNVKFVDLGLTFDLSATKKEQELIQIYVKLHHTFLQFKKVFQQLGVEENLEFGVETKDINKFIHQISNFNEMILEDNYSDSISKLPEFAKYIGFNIGEMRFILYYNPDAKPKFLNAFSENFPNKQIYVKCNDAATPYTPYPLFNSSTLAYCCNVNIDVIKESFNNVDPFVNDEVANITNDFCLKCINAYDLSKNVDFLDLAEHIYEKYTGDTLTPEILYINQIQIKKRRVGKLSEADIDRLYSIKLEHAGHIEMNFCTSVLLESIVEAKLSFERLKKEEQENFKVYPIYKLYRDLNETEPVK
;
A
#
# COMPACT_ATOMS: atom_id res chain seq x y z
N MET A 1 -62.90 -11.15 7.56
CA MET A 1 -62.59 -9.71 7.70
C MET A 1 -62.05 -9.19 6.38
N GLY A 2 -62.60 -8.10 5.84
CA GLY A 2 -62.29 -7.60 4.50
C GLY A 2 -60.88 -6.97 4.38
N LYS A 3 -60.27 -7.10 3.21
CA LYS A 3 -58.96 -6.50 2.86
C LYS A 3 -59.11 -4.98 2.77
N LEU A 4 -58.26 -4.20 3.45
CA LEU A 4 -58.22 -2.74 3.27
C LEU A 4 -57.91 -2.41 1.79
N SER A 5 -58.58 -1.39 1.25
CA SER A 5 -58.29 -0.94 -0.13
C SER A 5 -56.89 -0.33 -0.21
N LYS A 6 -56.18 -0.57 -1.32
CA LYS A 6 -54.83 0.00 -1.55
C LYS A 6 -54.83 1.53 -1.44
N ASN A 7 -55.83 2.20 -1.99
CA ASN A 7 -55.98 3.65 -1.89
C ASN A 7 -56.20 4.14 -0.45
N LYS A 8 -56.73 3.32 0.46
CA LYS A 8 -56.83 3.69 1.88
C LYS A 8 -55.47 3.58 2.58
N ILE A 9 -54.67 2.58 2.22
CA ILE A 9 -53.31 2.41 2.76
C ILE A 9 -52.40 3.55 2.28
N GLU A 10 -52.53 3.93 1.02
CA GLU A 10 -51.77 5.03 0.40
C GLU A 10 -52.06 6.38 1.08
N ARG A 11 -53.34 6.77 1.20
CA ARG A 11 -53.75 7.98 1.91
C ARG A 11 -53.26 8.02 3.36
N ARG A 12 -53.39 6.90 4.07
CA ARG A 12 -52.89 6.77 5.45
C ARG A 12 -51.36 6.93 5.55
N ALA A 13 -50.61 6.56 4.52
CA ALA A 13 -49.17 6.75 4.50
C ALA A 13 -48.81 8.23 4.26
N VAL A 14 -49.55 8.92 3.38
CA VAL A 14 -49.40 10.37 3.15
C VAL A 14 -49.76 11.15 4.41
N GLU A 15 -50.90 10.87 5.04
CA GLU A 15 -51.34 11.47 6.31
C GLU A 15 -50.24 11.37 7.40
N ALA A 16 -49.53 10.23 7.45
CA ALA A 16 -48.46 10.04 8.43
C ALA A 16 -47.25 10.96 8.18
N ILE A 17 -46.90 11.23 6.93
CA ILE A 17 -45.80 12.14 6.57
C ILE A 17 -46.23 13.60 6.77
N GLU A 18 -47.44 13.95 6.35
CA GLU A 18 -48.01 15.28 6.59
C GLU A 18 -48.09 15.61 8.07
N ALA A 19 -48.35 14.63 8.94
CA ALA A 19 -48.34 14.83 10.38
C ALA A 19 -46.97 15.30 10.90
N PHE A 20 -45.85 14.75 10.40
CA PHE A 20 -44.51 15.20 10.75
C PHE A 20 -44.18 16.57 10.12
N ALA A 21 -44.61 16.82 8.89
CA ALA A 21 -44.27 18.05 8.17
C ALA A 21 -45.08 19.27 8.65
N ASN A 22 -46.27 19.06 9.23
CA ASN A 22 -47.15 20.14 9.73
C ASN A 22 -47.05 20.35 11.25
N GLU A 23 -46.01 19.82 11.92
CA GLU A 23 -45.74 20.17 13.33
C GLU A 23 -45.52 21.68 13.46
N LEU A 24 -46.05 22.29 14.54
CA LEU A 24 -46.15 23.76 14.66
C LEU A 24 -44.81 24.50 14.66
N ASP A 25 -43.74 23.81 15.01
CA ASP A 25 -42.37 24.32 15.12
C ASP A 25 -41.45 23.82 14.00
N VAL A 26 -42.03 23.26 12.94
CA VAL A 26 -41.30 22.70 11.79
C VAL A 26 -41.47 23.61 10.56
N PRO A 27 -40.37 24.07 9.92
CA PRO A 27 -40.43 24.97 8.76
C PRO A 27 -40.58 24.18 7.44
N LEU A 28 -41.57 23.28 7.38
CA LEU A 28 -41.84 22.44 6.22
C LEU A 28 -43.28 22.63 5.75
N LYS A 29 -43.51 22.44 4.45
CA LYS A 29 -44.85 22.40 3.88
C LYS A 29 -44.96 21.22 2.91
N PRO A 30 -45.76 20.19 3.24
CA PRO A 30 -45.93 19.03 2.38
C PRO A 30 -46.89 19.36 1.22
N ASN A 31 -46.50 18.99 0.00
CA ASN A 31 -47.30 19.05 -1.22
C ASN A 31 -47.39 17.65 -1.83
N ILE A 32 -48.20 16.77 -1.24
CA ILE A 32 -48.32 15.35 -1.63
C ILE A 32 -49.79 15.04 -1.99
N PRO A 33 -50.25 15.37 -3.21
CA PRO A 33 -51.66 15.28 -3.56
C PRO A 33 -52.21 13.86 -3.57
N ASP A 34 -53.41 13.70 -3.00
CA ASP A 34 -54.16 12.45 -3.02
C ASP A 34 -54.73 12.15 -4.42
N GLY A 35 -54.23 11.08 -5.06
CA GLY A 35 -54.83 10.51 -6.27
C GLY A 35 -54.29 11.04 -7.59
N ASP A 36 -53.43 12.06 -7.58
CA ASP A 36 -52.65 12.48 -8.75
C ASP A 36 -51.28 11.81 -8.70
N LYS A 37 -51.06 10.80 -9.57
CA LYS A 37 -49.83 10.01 -9.54
C LYS A 37 -48.89 10.52 -10.60
N GLY A 38 -47.85 11.24 -10.18
CA GLY A 38 -46.64 11.35 -10.99
C GLY A 38 -46.12 9.95 -11.34
N ILE A 39 -45.44 9.81 -12.49
CA ILE A 39 -44.98 8.50 -12.97
C ILE A 39 -44.08 7.79 -11.95
N SER A 40 -43.28 8.56 -11.21
CA SER A 40 -42.34 8.04 -10.19
C SER A 40 -42.28 8.88 -8.92
N PHE A 41 -43.05 9.95 -8.79
CA PHE A 41 -43.03 10.82 -7.61
C PHE A 41 -44.47 11.04 -7.16
N ASP A 42 -44.67 11.14 -5.84
CA ASP A 42 -45.98 11.40 -5.26
C ASP A 42 -46.15 12.89 -4.90
N GLY A 43 -45.07 13.67 -4.83
CA GLY A 43 -45.13 15.09 -4.48
C GLY A 43 -43.76 15.69 -4.11
N ASP A 44 -43.79 16.81 -3.39
CA ASP A 44 -42.62 17.46 -2.80
C ASP A 44 -42.89 17.98 -1.38
N ILE A 45 -41.81 18.23 -0.64
CA ILE A 45 -41.83 18.98 0.62
C ILE A 45 -41.06 20.27 0.40
N GLU A 46 -41.73 21.41 0.55
CA GLU A 46 -41.10 22.73 0.59
C GLU A 46 -40.41 22.95 1.94
N VAL A 47 -39.20 23.48 1.91
CA VAL A 47 -38.37 23.72 3.10
C VAL A 47 -38.10 25.21 3.22
N PHE A 48 -38.33 25.77 4.42
CA PHE A 48 -38.20 27.19 4.69
C PHE A 48 -37.10 27.48 5.73
N LYS A 49 -36.59 28.71 5.74
CA LYS A 49 -35.61 29.22 6.72
C LYS A 49 -36.23 29.44 8.10
N ASP A 50 -37.53 29.68 8.13
CA ASP A 50 -38.32 30.03 9.30
C ASP A 50 -39.78 29.57 9.09
N LEU A 51 -40.61 29.75 10.12
CA LEU A 51 -42.02 29.33 10.14
C LEU A 51 -42.97 30.25 9.37
N SER A 52 -42.47 31.26 8.63
CA SER A 52 -43.35 32.24 7.95
C SER A 52 -44.03 31.70 6.70
N GLU A 53 -43.51 30.61 6.11
CA GLU A 53 -43.90 30.10 4.78
C GLU A 53 -43.93 31.18 3.67
N SER A 54 -43.10 32.22 3.82
CA SER A 54 -42.99 33.31 2.85
C SER A 54 -42.15 32.92 1.63
N VAL A 55 -42.30 33.69 0.56
CA VAL A 55 -41.51 33.50 -0.67
C VAL A 55 -40.02 33.71 -0.38
N GLU A 56 -39.68 34.64 0.50
CA GLU A 56 -38.30 34.97 0.89
C GLU A 56 -37.66 33.90 1.79
N SER A 57 -38.48 33.17 2.56
CA SER A 57 -37.99 32.12 3.45
C SER A 57 -37.83 30.77 2.74
N LEU A 58 -38.37 30.56 1.53
CA LEU A 58 -38.20 29.31 0.78
C LEU A 58 -36.71 29.02 0.49
N ILE A 59 -36.24 27.85 0.94
CA ILE A 59 -34.89 27.33 0.66
C ILE A 59 -34.90 26.47 -0.61
N GLY A 60 -35.94 25.67 -0.79
CA GLY A 60 -36.07 24.74 -1.90
C GLY A 60 -37.15 23.69 -1.68
N LYS A 61 -37.17 22.70 -2.57
CA LYS A 61 -38.12 21.59 -2.58
C LYS A 61 -37.39 20.26 -2.56
N VAL A 62 -37.92 19.31 -1.80
CA VAL A 62 -37.44 17.93 -1.75
C VAL A 62 -38.47 17.04 -2.44
N PRO A 63 -38.17 16.43 -3.60
CA PRO A 63 -39.08 15.49 -4.24
C PRO A 63 -39.23 14.23 -3.38
N VAL A 64 -40.47 13.73 -3.25
CA VAL A 64 -40.78 12.59 -2.39
C VAL A 64 -41.49 11.45 -3.14
N GLN A 65 -41.28 10.24 -2.66
CA GLN A 65 -42.06 9.07 -3.01
C GLN A 65 -42.50 8.36 -1.73
N VAL A 66 -43.78 8.07 -1.60
CA VAL A 66 -44.40 7.45 -0.43
C VAL A 66 -44.92 6.06 -0.76
N LYS A 67 -44.59 5.07 0.05
CA LYS A 67 -45.13 3.70 -0.06
C LYS A 67 -45.71 3.23 1.26
N GLY A 68 -47.02 2.99 1.28
CA GLY A 68 -47.70 2.39 2.44
C GLY A 68 -47.68 0.86 2.42
N THR A 69 -47.41 0.23 3.57
CA THR A 69 -47.48 -1.23 3.76
C THR A 69 -48.28 -1.58 5.01
N LEU A 70 -49.27 -2.46 4.91
CA LEU A 70 -49.99 -2.98 6.08
C LEU A 70 -49.15 -4.08 6.75
N VAL A 71 -48.91 -3.98 8.05
CA VAL A 71 -48.14 -4.95 8.84
C VAL A 71 -48.88 -5.36 10.12
N GLU A 72 -48.53 -6.53 10.67
CA GLU A 72 -49.01 -6.95 11.98
C GLU A 72 -48.16 -6.33 13.09
N GLU A 73 -46.83 -6.40 12.93
CA GLU A 73 -45.84 -5.80 13.81
C GLU A 73 -44.90 -4.88 13.04
N PHE A 74 -44.42 -3.83 13.71
CA PHE A 74 -43.49 -2.88 13.11
C PHE A 74 -42.09 -3.49 13.01
N THR A 75 -41.39 -3.20 11.92
CA THR A 75 -39.99 -3.56 11.74
C THR A 75 -39.13 -2.88 12.82
N THR A 76 -38.26 -3.64 13.49
CA THR A 76 -37.24 -3.12 14.41
C THR A 76 -35.97 -2.74 13.64
N GLY A 77 -35.32 -1.63 14.02
CA GLY A 77 -34.15 -1.11 13.31
C GLY A 77 -34.48 -0.68 11.87
N THR A 78 -33.60 -1.02 10.93
CA THR A 78 -33.75 -0.66 9.50
C THR A 78 -34.74 -1.54 8.75
N ARG A 79 -35.41 -0.99 7.74
CA ARG A 79 -36.33 -1.70 6.84
C ARG A 79 -35.74 -1.82 5.44
N LYS A 80 -35.78 -3.01 4.84
CA LYS A 80 -35.36 -3.19 3.43
C LYS A 80 -36.57 -3.09 2.50
N PHE A 81 -36.43 -2.36 1.39
CA PHE A 81 -37.48 -2.22 0.38
C PHE A 81 -36.92 -2.32 -1.03
N ARG A 82 -37.66 -2.95 -1.95
CA ARG A 82 -37.23 -3.11 -3.34
C ARG A 82 -37.65 -1.91 -4.17
N ILE A 83 -36.71 -1.27 -4.85
CA ILE A 83 -36.96 -0.19 -5.83
C ILE A 83 -36.59 -0.69 -7.22
N GLU A 84 -37.46 -0.43 -8.20
CA GLU A 84 -37.23 -0.80 -9.61
C GLU A 84 -36.22 0.14 -10.29
N MET A 85 -35.45 -0.37 -11.24
CA MET A 85 -34.41 0.43 -11.91
C MET A 85 -34.98 1.59 -12.73
N GLU A 86 -36.17 1.44 -13.32
CA GLU A 86 -36.81 2.53 -14.07
C GLU A 86 -37.18 3.71 -13.16
N HIS A 87 -37.63 3.43 -11.92
CA HIS A 87 -37.83 4.47 -10.91
C HIS A 87 -36.49 5.13 -10.53
N LEU A 88 -35.44 4.35 -10.31
CA LEU A 88 -34.10 4.88 -10.01
C LEU A 88 -33.57 5.80 -11.12
N LYS A 89 -33.76 5.45 -12.40
CA LYS A 89 -33.41 6.34 -13.53
C LYS A 89 -34.16 7.67 -13.45
N ASN A 90 -35.46 7.64 -13.17
CA ASN A 90 -36.27 8.85 -13.04
C ASN A 90 -35.84 9.70 -11.83
N TYR A 91 -35.47 9.07 -10.72
CA TYR A 91 -34.90 9.75 -9.55
C TYR A 91 -33.57 10.41 -9.86
N LEU A 92 -32.67 9.74 -10.58
CA LEU A 92 -31.39 10.33 -11.00
C LEU A 92 -31.60 11.58 -11.87
N ASN A 93 -32.50 11.49 -12.85
CA ASN A 93 -32.84 12.60 -13.74
C ASN A 93 -33.44 13.80 -13.00
N SER A 94 -33.98 13.58 -11.79
CA SER A 94 -34.57 14.63 -10.95
C SER A 94 -33.67 15.06 -9.78
N GLN A 95 -32.36 14.75 -9.86
CA GLN A 95 -31.37 15.06 -8.82
C GLN A 95 -31.64 14.37 -7.46
N GLY A 96 -32.26 13.18 -7.49
CA GLY A 96 -32.51 12.34 -6.32
C GLY A 96 -33.97 12.33 -5.86
N VAL A 97 -34.23 11.60 -4.78
CA VAL A 97 -35.56 11.52 -4.14
C VAL A 97 -35.43 11.22 -2.65
N LEU A 98 -36.35 11.76 -1.85
CA LEU A 98 -36.58 11.30 -0.48
C LEU A 98 -37.67 10.20 -0.50
N TYR A 99 -37.24 8.96 -0.27
CA TYR A 99 -38.10 7.78 -0.38
C TYR A 99 -38.62 7.38 1.00
N PHE A 100 -39.94 7.33 1.15
CA PHE A 100 -40.62 6.91 2.37
C PHE A 100 -41.29 5.56 2.23
N VAL A 101 -41.17 4.74 3.27
CA VAL A 101 -41.97 3.53 3.45
C VAL A 101 -42.67 3.62 4.80
N VAL A 102 -44.00 3.68 4.78
CA VAL A 102 -44.83 3.79 5.98
C VAL A 102 -45.45 2.42 6.28
N GLU A 103 -45.09 1.86 7.41
CA GLU A 103 -45.77 0.69 7.96
C GLU A 103 -47.01 1.13 8.73
N ILE A 104 -48.13 0.45 8.51
CA ILE A 104 -49.43 0.78 9.12
C ILE A 104 -50.00 -0.48 9.76
N LYS A 105 -50.41 -0.39 11.02
CA LYS A 105 -51.14 -1.44 11.73
C LYS A 105 -52.65 -1.27 11.55
N ARG A 106 -53.43 -2.33 11.78
CA ARG A 106 -54.90 -2.29 11.64
C ARG A 106 -55.60 -1.37 12.63
N ASN A 107 -54.98 -1.09 13.78
CA ASN A 107 -55.45 -0.12 14.77
C ASN A 107 -55.23 1.35 14.34
N GLY A 108 -54.53 1.58 13.22
CA GLY A 108 -54.26 2.92 12.68
C GLY A 108 -52.89 3.49 13.06
N GLU A 109 -52.13 2.82 13.95
CA GLU A 109 -50.76 3.23 14.26
C GLU A 109 -49.88 3.12 13.01
N SER A 110 -48.92 4.05 12.88
CA SER A 110 -47.99 4.07 11.76
C SER A 110 -46.54 4.25 12.21
N LYS A 111 -45.62 3.74 11.40
CA LYS A 111 -44.18 3.93 11.57
C LYS A 111 -43.55 4.30 10.24
N VAL A 112 -42.85 5.43 10.21
CA VAL A 112 -42.23 5.98 8.99
C VAL A 112 -40.77 5.55 8.91
N PHE A 113 -40.37 5.00 7.76
CA PHE A 113 -38.99 4.76 7.38
C PHE A 113 -38.65 5.64 6.17
N TYR A 114 -37.40 6.09 6.10
CA TYR A 114 -36.94 6.96 5.02
C TYR A 114 -35.57 6.52 4.49
N LYS A 115 -35.30 6.89 3.23
CA LYS A 115 -33.97 6.88 2.62
C LYS A 115 -33.86 8.07 1.67
N GLN A 116 -32.83 8.87 1.91
CA GLN A 116 -32.40 9.92 1.01
C GLN A 116 -31.57 9.27 -0.10
N LEU A 117 -32.13 9.15 -1.31
CA LEU A 117 -31.44 8.58 -2.46
C LEU A 117 -30.78 9.72 -3.24
N LEU A 118 -29.47 9.87 -3.06
CA LEU A 118 -28.66 10.90 -3.71
C LEU A 118 -28.25 10.49 -5.13
N PRO A 119 -27.97 11.45 -6.04
CA PRO A 119 -27.55 11.16 -7.41
C PRO A 119 -26.38 10.16 -7.52
N MET A 120 -25.33 10.32 -6.71
CA MET A 120 -24.14 9.46 -6.74
C MET A 120 -24.47 8.01 -6.34
N GLU A 121 -25.29 7.82 -5.30
CA GLU A 121 -25.77 6.49 -4.88
C GLU A 121 -26.60 5.84 -5.99
N ILE A 122 -27.57 6.58 -6.54
CA ILE A 122 -28.45 6.07 -7.59
C ILE A 122 -27.65 5.69 -8.84
N TYR A 123 -26.73 6.56 -9.27
CA TYR A 123 -25.87 6.31 -10.43
C TYR A 123 -25.04 5.04 -10.23
N GLY A 124 -24.37 4.88 -9.08
CA GLY A 124 -23.62 3.67 -8.76
C GLY A 124 -24.48 2.41 -8.80
N VAL A 125 -25.70 2.47 -8.26
CA VAL A 125 -26.65 1.34 -8.32
C VAL A 125 -27.04 0.99 -9.76
N LEU A 126 -27.32 1.99 -10.59
CA LEU A 126 -27.69 1.79 -12.00
C LEU A 126 -26.55 1.18 -12.82
N GLN A 127 -25.31 1.65 -12.63
CA GLN A 127 -24.15 1.10 -13.31
C GLN A 127 -23.90 -0.36 -12.89
N GLN A 128 -23.72 -0.59 -11.59
CA GLN A 128 -23.30 -1.90 -11.09
C GLN A 128 -24.40 -2.97 -11.16
N TYR A 129 -25.65 -2.61 -10.83
CA TYR A 129 -26.72 -3.60 -10.73
C TYR A 129 -27.66 -3.58 -11.93
N GLY A 130 -27.95 -2.40 -12.49
CA GLY A 130 -28.80 -2.27 -13.66
C GLY A 130 -28.10 -2.72 -14.94
N LEU A 131 -26.94 -2.12 -15.25
CA LEU A 131 -26.22 -2.34 -16.50
C LEU A 131 -25.33 -3.60 -16.44
N GLU A 132 -24.40 -3.69 -15.47
CA GLU A 132 -23.46 -4.82 -15.42
C GLU A 132 -24.15 -6.15 -15.06
N LYS A 133 -25.06 -6.14 -14.07
CA LYS A 133 -25.71 -7.37 -13.57
C LYS A 133 -27.12 -7.62 -14.13
N GLY A 134 -27.66 -6.71 -14.94
CA GLY A 134 -28.99 -6.87 -15.58
C GLY A 134 -30.16 -6.97 -14.59
N GLN A 135 -30.04 -6.45 -13.36
CA GLN A 135 -31.09 -6.54 -12.35
C GLN A 135 -32.22 -5.53 -12.62
N LYS A 136 -33.47 -5.95 -12.48
CA LYS A 136 -34.66 -5.07 -12.64
C LYS A 136 -34.95 -4.16 -11.44
N GLY A 137 -34.25 -4.33 -10.34
CA GLY A 137 -34.46 -3.54 -9.12
C GLY A 137 -33.55 -3.97 -7.99
N ARG A 138 -33.37 -3.09 -7.01
CA ARG A 138 -32.43 -3.22 -5.90
C ARG A 138 -33.15 -3.13 -4.56
N MET A 139 -32.72 -3.91 -3.57
CA MET A 139 -33.13 -3.71 -2.19
C MET A 139 -32.32 -2.56 -1.62
N VAL A 140 -32.99 -1.50 -1.17
CA VAL A 140 -32.39 -0.40 -0.41
C VAL A 140 -32.76 -0.54 1.07
N GLU A 141 -31.90 -0.04 1.93
CA GLU A 141 -32.08 -0.03 3.38
C GLU A 141 -32.59 1.35 3.81
N LEU A 142 -33.68 1.38 4.56
CA LEU A 142 -34.33 2.59 5.07
C LEU A 142 -34.22 2.64 6.58
N ARG A 143 -33.93 3.82 7.11
CA ARG A 143 -33.85 4.06 8.56
C ARG A 143 -35.18 4.55 9.10
N PRO A 144 -35.55 4.21 10.35
CA PRO A 144 -36.77 4.74 10.96
C PRO A 144 -36.62 6.25 11.16
N LEU A 145 -37.65 7.01 10.81
CA LEU A 145 -37.64 8.48 10.96
C LEU A 145 -37.46 8.88 12.42
N SER A 146 -37.92 8.07 13.38
CA SER A 146 -37.78 8.31 14.83
C SER A 146 -36.33 8.44 15.34
N GLU A 147 -35.32 8.11 14.52
CA GLU A 147 -33.90 8.34 14.85
C GLU A 147 -33.45 9.79 14.60
N THR A 148 -34.29 10.62 13.97
CA THR A 148 -33.99 12.01 13.59
C THR A 148 -35.30 12.81 13.47
N ASP A 149 -35.23 14.07 13.04
CA ASP A 149 -36.39 14.84 12.60
C ASP A 149 -36.43 14.99 11.07
N LEU A 150 -37.63 15.24 10.52
CA LEU A 150 -37.87 15.38 9.09
C LEU A 150 -37.18 16.63 8.49
N THR A 151 -37.07 17.71 9.25
CA THR A 151 -36.41 18.95 8.81
C THR A 151 -34.94 18.70 8.50
N SER A 152 -34.22 18.05 9.42
CA SER A 152 -32.83 17.64 9.25
C SER A 152 -32.66 16.74 8.02
N VAL A 153 -33.58 15.79 7.80
CA VAL A 153 -33.56 14.92 6.61
C VAL A 153 -33.68 15.75 5.33
N CYS A 154 -34.65 16.66 5.26
CA CYS A 154 -34.85 17.52 4.09
C CYS A 154 -33.66 18.46 3.83
N ILE A 155 -33.14 19.13 4.86
CA ILE A 155 -32.00 20.06 4.74
C ILE A 155 -30.73 19.32 4.32
N LYS A 156 -30.40 18.20 4.97
CA LYS A 156 -29.22 17.40 4.61
C LYS A 156 -29.32 16.88 3.18
N PHE A 157 -30.51 16.44 2.74
CA PHE A 157 -30.73 16.00 1.36
C PHE A 157 -30.40 17.13 0.37
N MET A 158 -31.00 18.32 0.56
CA MET A 158 -30.79 19.46 -0.36
C MET A 158 -29.34 19.95 -0.39
N ASN A 159 -28.66 19.95 0.75
CA ASN A 159 -27.26 20.39 0.80
C ASN A 159 -26.35 19.42 0.06
N GLU A 160 -26.65 18.12 0.14
CA GLU A 160 -25.83 17.09 -0.46
C GLU A 160 -26.09 16.91 -1.95
N THR A 161 -27.35 17.00 -2.39
CA THR A 161 -27.69 16.94 -3.83
C THR A 161 -27.07 18.09 -4.62
N LYS A 162 -26.93 19.29 -4.03
CA LYS A 162 -26.23 20.43 -4.64
C LYS A 162 -24.76 20.13 -4.99
N LYS A 163 -24.11 19.23 -4.25
CA LYS A 163 -22.73 18.79 -4.52
C LYS A 163 -22.65 17.68 -5.56
N GLN A 164 -23.79 17.15 -6.00
CA GLN A 164 -23.86 15.96 -6.85
C GLN A 164 -24.55 16.18 -8.21
N PRO A 165 -24.23 17.25 -8.97
CA PRO A 165 -24.78 17.43 -10.30
C PRO A 165 -24.35 16.27 -11.21
N LEU A 166 -25.29 15.78 -12.02
CA LEU A 166 -25.10 14.57 -12.85
C LEU A 166 -23.87 14.66 -13.76
N MET A 167 -23.58 15.85 -14.29
CA MET A 167 -22.42 16.08 -15.16
C MET A 167 -21.08 15.86 -14.48
N LEU A 168 -20.96 16.06 -13.16
CA LEU A 168 -19.73 15.77 -12.44
C LEU A 168 -19.58 14.26 -12.19
N ILE A 169 -20.69 13.58 -11.91
CA ILE A 169 -20.73 12.13 -11.66
C ILE A 169 -20.36 11.34 -12.93
N GLU A 170 -20.94 11.71 -14.07
CA GLU A 170 -20.76 10.98 -15.34
C GLU A 170 -19.40 11.23 -15.98
N ASN A 171 -18.90 12.47 -15.95
CA ASN A 171 -17.73 12.85 -16.72
C ASN A 171 -16.40 12.72 -15.96
N LYS A 172 -16.41 12.68 -14.62
CA LYS A 172 -15.20 12.61 -13.76
C LYS A 172 -14.09 13.55 -14.25
N PRO A 173 -14.26 14.87 -14.13
CA PRO A 173 -13.46 15.85 -14.87
C PRO A 173 -11.99 15.96 -14.48
N TYR A 174 -11.54 15.26 -13.43
CA TYR A 174 -10.17 15.34 -12.92
C TYR A 174 -9.66 13.95 -12.53
N GLU A 175 -8.35 13.76 -12.74
CA GLU A 175 -7.60 12.63 -12.23
C GLU A 175 -7.34 12.75 -10.73
N ARG A 176 -6.95 11.63 -10.10
CA ARG A 176 -6.82 11.55 -8.64
C ARG A 176 -5.79 12.53 -8.09
N GLU A 177 -4.70 12.72 -8.81
CA GLU A 177 -3.55 13.55 -8.44
C GLU A 177 -3.85 15.06 -8.51
N GLU A 178 -4.97 15.43 -9.15
CA GLU A 178 -5.36 16.84 -9.31
C GLU A 178 -6.18 17.39 -8.14
N TYR A 179 -6.68 16.53 -7.24
CA TYR A 179 -7.43 16.95 -6.06
C TYR A 179 -6.50 17.43 -4.95
N THR A 180 -6.84 18.55 -4.32
CA THR A 180 -6.08 19.14 -3.22
C THR A 180 -6.43 18.52 -1.86
N SER A 181 -7.64 17.98 -1.71
CA SER A 181 -8.09 17.29 -0.52
C SER A 181 -9.29 16.38 -0.81
N TYR A 182 -9.68 15.57 0.16
CA TYR A 182 -10.87 14.74 0.09
C TYR A 182 -11.81 15.05 1.25
N GLU A 183 -13.11 15.02 0.97
CA GLU A 183 -14.16 15.16 1.98
C GLU A 183 -15.05 13.93 1.97
N MET A 184 -15.39 13.43 3.15
CA MET A 184 -16.31 12.31 3.30
C MET A 184 -17.51 12.77 4.14
N THR A 185 -18.71 12.57 3.61
CA THR A 185 -19.97 12.99 4.25
C THR A 185 -20.88 11.78 4.45
N SER A 186 -21.74 11.86 5.46
CA SER A 186 -22.86 10.95 5.62
C SER A 186 -24.09 11.74 6.01
N LEU A 187 -25.25 11.32 5.50
CA LEU A 187 -26.53 11.92 5.85
C LEU A 187 -27.02 11.47 7.24
N THR A 188 -26.58 10.28 7.68
CA THR A 188 -27.16 9.59 8.84
C THR A 188 -26.16 9.25 9.94
N PHE A 189 -24.84 9.29 9.67
CA PHE A 189 -23.83 9.04 10.70
C PHE A 189 -23.71 10.23 11.66
N ASP A 190 -23.75 9.95 12.95
CA ASP A 190 -23.39 10.87 14.02
C ASP A 190 -22.11 10.35 14.70
N PRO A 191 -20.98 11.08 14.66
CA PRO A 191 -19.72 10.63 15.24
C PRO A 191 -19.77 10.51 16.78
N SER A 192 -20.73 11.13 17.46
CA SER A 192 -20.81 11.12 18.92
C SER A 192 -21.39 9.82 19.50
N ILE A 193 -22.22 9.12 18.73
CA ILE A 193 -23.01 7.97 19.20
C ILE A 193 -23.15 6.83 18.19
N GLY A 194 -22.81 7.07 16.92
CA GLY A 194 -23.09 6.15 15.82
C GLY A 194 -22.01 5.08 15.60
N ASN A 195 -22.44 3.89 15.18
CA ASN A 195 -21.56 2.87 14.63
C ASN A 195 -21.26 3.17 13.16
N ILE A 196 -20.04 3.65 12.86
CA ILE A 196 -19.65 4.09 11.51
C ILE A 196 -19.90 3.04 10.41
N PHE A 197 -19.89 1.74 10.74
CA PHE A 197 -20.08 0.65 9.79
C PHE A 197 -21.55 0.46 9.36
N GLU A 198 -22.51 1.10 10.02
CA GLU A 198 -23.95 1.00 9.72
C GLU A 198 -24.45 2.09 8.76
N HIS A 199 -23.58 3.03 8.38
CA HIS A 199 -23.96 4.21 7.61
C HIS A 199 -23.29 4.23 6.24
N ASP A 200 -23.98 4.83 5.29
CA ASP A 200 -23.46 5.07 3.96
C ASP A 200 -22.78 6.45 3.91
N PHE A 201 -21.72 6.55 3.12
CA PHE A 201 -20.89 7.73 2.95
C PHE A 201 -20.76 8.09 1.48
N THR A 202 -20.57 9.38 1.21
CA THR A 202 -20.15 9.87 -0.10
C THR A 202 -18.77 10.50 0.03
N LEU A 203 -17.85 10.11 -0.85
CA LEU A 203 -16.51 10.68 -0.96
C LEU A 203 -16.48 11.71 -2.08
N TYR A 204 -15.87 12.85 -1.77
CA TYR A 204 -15.65 13.94 -2.71
C TYR A 204 -14.16 14.22 -2.85
N GLY A 205 -13.73 14.48 -4.08
CA GLY A 205 -12.46 15.14 -4.35
C GLY A 205 -12.69 16.65 -4.36
N VAL A 206 -11.83 17.39 -3.69
CA VAL A 206 -11.88 18.86 -3.65
C VAL A 206 -10.78 19.39 -4.55
N LYS A 207 -11.16 20.20 -5.53
CA LYS A 207 -10.21 20.98 -6.34
C LYS A 207 -10.56 22.45 -6.19
N GLU A 208 -9.68 23.19 -5.52
CA GLU A 208 -9.91 24.58 -5.11
C GLU A 208 -11.17 24.73 -4.25
N LYS A 209 -12.31 25.14 -4.85
CA LYS A 209 -13.61 25.30 -4.19
C LYS A 209 -14.68 24.36 -4.71
N LEU A 210 -14.36 23.56 -5.73
CA LEU A 210 -15.30 22.62 -6.33
C LEU A 210 -15.18 21.25 -5.65
N THR A 211 -16.29 20.77 -5.12
CA THR A 211 -16.44 19.39 -4.63
C THR A 211 -16.97 18.50 -5.75
N VAL A 212 -16.23 17.46 -6.11
CA VAL A 212 -16.59 16.49 -7.14
C VAL A 212 -16.93 15.16 -6.49
N PRO A 213 -18.15 14.62 -6.65
CA PRO A 213 -18.51 13.32 -6.09
C PRO A 213 -17.73 12.21 -6.80
N LEU A 214 -17.09 11.34 -6.02
CA LEU A 214 -16.24 10.27 -6.52
C LEU A 214 -16.87 8.90 -6.31
N GLU A 215 -17.37 8.65 -5.10
CA GLU A 215 -17.83 7.32 -4.70
C GLU A 215 -18.91 7.40 -3.61
N HIS A 216 -19.82 6.43 -3.61
CA HIS A 216 -20.77 6.19 -2.53
C HIS A 216 -20.56 4.78 -1.98
N PHE A 217 -20.25 4.65 -0.70
CA PHE A 217 -19.86 3.37 -0.10
C PHE A 217 -20.24 3.26 1.37
N ARG A 218 -20.11 2.05 1.90
CA ARG A 218 -20.19 1.75 3.34
C ARG A 218 -18.81 1.31 3.80
N ILE A 219 -18.34 1.85 4.93
CA ILE A 219 -17.03 1.49 5.46
C ILE A 219 -17.08 0.02 5.89
N GLY A 220 -16.14 -0.80 5.39
CA GLY A 220 -16.04 -2.21 5.72
C GLY A 220 -15.09 -2.50 6.89
N ALA A 221 -14.04 -1.69 7.03
CA ALA A 221 -13.04 -1.79 8.08
C ALA A 221 -12.31 -0.46 8.26
N LEU A 222 -11.73 -0.25 9.44
CA LEU A 222 -10.83 0.85 9.78
C LEU A 222 -9.55 0.25 10.37
N SER A 223 -8.39 0.64 9.85
CA SER A 223 -7.08 0.20 10.37
C SER A 223 -6.32 1.36 10.99
N THR A 224 -5.61 1.09 12.07
CA THR A 224 -4.64 2.00 12.69
C THR A 224 -3.43 1.21 13.18
N GLU A 225 -2.25 1.82 13.14
CA GLU A 225 -1.04 1.24 13.73
C GLU A 225 -0.81 1.87 15.11
N ILE A 226 -0.48 1.03 16.09
CA ILE A 226 -0.15 1.44 17.45
C ILE A 226 1.06 0.65 17.95
N VAL A 227 1.78 1.23 18.91
CA VAL A 227 2.66 0.46 19.80
C VAL A 227 1.81 0.07 21.01
N GLU A 228 1.77 -1.22 21.33
CA GLU A 228 0.95 -1.77 22.39
C GLU A 228 1.80 -2.55 23.38
N THR A 229 1.45 -2.44 24.66
CA THR A 229 2.04 -3.25 25.72
C THR A 229 1.14 -4.45 26.05
N ILE A 230 1.59 -5.65 25.69
CA ILE A 230 0.93 -6.90 26.06
C ILE A 230 1.56 -7.46 27.33
N ILE A 231 0.75 -7.70 28.36
CA ILE A 231 1.17 -8.33 29.62
C ILE A 231 0.59 -9.74 29.68
N ILE A 232 1.46 -10.74 29.87
CA ILE A 232 1.09 -12.15 30.07
C ILE A 232 1.78 -12.64 31.35
N ASP A 233 1.00 -13.05 32.35
CA ASP A 233 1.49 -13.53 33.66
C ASP A 233 2.59 -12.65 34.28
N GLY A 234 2.49 -11.33 34.10
CA GLY A 234 3.42 -10.33 34.63
C GLY A 234 4.64 -10.04 33.74
N LYS A 235 4.85 -10.76 32.63
CA LYS A 235 5.84 -10.42 31.61
C LYS A 235 5.25 -9.41 30.63
N SER A 236 6.04 -8.40 30.28
CA SER A 236 5.62 -7.30 29.39
C SER A 236 6.29 -7.40 28.03
N TYR A 237 5.50 -7.22 26.97
CA TYR A 237 5.94 -7.22 25.57
C TYR A 237 5.50 -5.91 24.92
N GLU A 238 6.45 -5.13 24.40
CA GLU A 238 6.16 -3.93 23.63
C GLU A 238 6.23 -4.27 22.14
N LEU A 239 5.10 -4.14 21.44
CA LEU A 239 4.92 -4.69 20.09
C LEU A 239 4.18 -3.70 19.19
N ASN A 240 4.58 -3.64 17.92
CA ASN A 240 3.80 -2.93 16.91
C ASN A 240 2.57 -3.75 16.52
N ILE A 241 1.40 -3.13 16.49
CA ILE A 241 0.14 -3.78 16.14
C ILE A 241 -0.62 -2.92 15.13
N GLU A 242 -0.99 -3.53 13.98
CA GLU A 242 -2.05 -2.99 13.13
C GLU A 242 -3.41 -3.48 13.65
N VAL A 243 -4.23 -2.56 14.11
CA VAL A 243 -5.57 -2.81 14.66
C VAL A 243 -6.59 -2.52 13.56
N THR A 244 -7.19 -3.58 13.01
CA THR A 244 -8.29 -3.48 12.06
C THR A 244 -9.62 -3.71 12.77
N LYS A 245 -10.43 -2.67 12.88
CA LYS A 245 -11.82 -2.71 13.38
C LYS A 245 -12.79 -2.89 12.22
N MET A 246 -13.65 -3.89 12.33
CA MET A 246 -14.86 -4.08 11.51
C MET A 246 -16.10 -3.94 12.43
N ASP A 247 -17.32 -4.06 11.90
CA ASP A 247 -18.57 -3.91 12.66
C ASP A 247 -18.56 -4.55 14.05
N LYS A 248 -18.36 -5.87 14.10
CA LYS A 248 -18.30 -6.65 15.37
C LYS A 248 -17.01 -7.42 15.55
N LYS A 249 -16.09 -7.30 14.60
CA LYS A 249 -14.88 -8.13 14.52
C LYS A 249 -13.66 -7.23 14.55
N PHE A 250 -12.67 -7.63 15.32
CA PHE A 250 -11.37 -7.00 15.37
C PHE A 250 -10.31 -7.98 14.88
N ILE A 251 -9.33 -7.45 14.18
CA ILE A 251 -8.14 -8.17 13.75
C ILE A 251 -6.93 -7.37 14.26
N LEU A 252 -6.07 -7.99 15.06
CA LEU A 252 -4.82 -7.41 15.52
C LEU A 252 -3.69 -8.12 14.79
N LEU A 253 -2.93 -7.41 13.96
CA LEU A 253 -1.75 -7.94 13.30
C LEU A 253 -0.50 -7.47 14.03
N ILE A 254 0.06 -8.36 14.86
CA ILE A 254 1.21 -8.10 15.72
C ILE A 254 2.50 -8.35 14.93
N GLU A 255 3.38 -7.33 14.91
CA GLU A 255 4.70 -7.33 14.25
C GLU A 255 4.63 -7.89 12.82
N ASN A 256 3.55 -7.54 12.11
CA ASN A 256 3.22 -8.05 10.76
C ASN A 256 3.24 -9.58 10.62
N SER A 257 3.19 -10.35 11.70
CA SER A 257 3.46 -11.79 11.69
C SER A 257 2.34 -12.61 12.33
N LEU A 258 1.82 -12.19 13.48
CA LEU A 258 0.80 -12.90 14.24
C LEU A 258 -0.55 -12.19 14.10
N GLU A 259 -1.54 -12.88 13.56
CA GLU A 259 -2.90 -12.37 13.45
C GLU A 259 -3.74 -12.90 14.62
N LEU A 260 -4.24 -12.00 15.46
CA LEU A 260 -5.27 -12.26 16.45
C LEU A 260 -6.61 -11.78 15.93
N THR A 261 -7.67 -12.53 16.19
CA THR A 261 -9.03 -12.19 15.80
C THR A 261 -9.97 -12.38 16.97
N TYR A 262 -10.79 -11.37 17.28
CA TYR A 262 -11.84 -11.48 18.28
C TYR A 262 -13.11 -10.75 17.86
N VAL A 263 -14.22 -11.11 18.51
CA VAL A 263 -15.51 -10.44 18.36
C VAL A 263 -15.69 -9.48 19.53
N MET A 264 -16.30 -8.33 19.30
CA MET A 264 -16.63 -7.36 20.34
C MET A 264 -17.31 -8.04 21.54
N ASP A 265 -16.91 -7.68 22.75
CA ASP A 265 -17.36 -8.25 24.03
C ASP A 265 -17.05 -9.75 24.24
N SER A 266 -16.29 -10.38 23.34
CA SER A 266 -15.79 -11.75 23.53
C SER A 266 -14.68 -11.79 24.58
N THR A 267 -14.73 -12.79 25.46
CA THR A 267 -13.62 -13.13 26.36
C THR A 267 -12.59 -14.07 25.73
N LYS A 268 -12.78 -14.40 24.45
CA LYS A 268 -11.93 -15.33 23.67
C LYS A 268 -11.49 -14.68 22.36
N PHE A 269 -10.32 -15.09 21.88
CA PHE A 269 -9.82 -14.78 20.56
C PHE A 269 -9.25 -16.02 19.88
N ASP A 270 -9.17 -15.97 18.55
CA ASP A 270 -8.40 -16.90 17.74
C ASP A 270 -7.07 -16.27 17.35
N PHE A 271 -6.03 -17.08 17.16
CA PHE A 271 -4.76 -16.58 16.64
C PHE A 271 -4.15 -17.52 15.62
N LYS A 272 -3.35 -16.95 14.70
CA LYS A 272 -2.54 -17.72 13.76
C LYS A 272 -1.26 -16.96 13.44
N LEU A 273 -0.15 -17.67 13.33
CA LEU A 273 1.05 -17.14 12.70
C LEU A 273 0.75 -16.99 11.20
N LYS A 274 0.47 -15.77 10.77
CA LYS A 274 0.03 -15.43 9.42
C LYS A 274 1.20 -15.51 8.43
N LYS A 275 2.35 -14.96 8.83
CA LYS A 275 3.58 -14.98 8.04
C LYS A 275 4.83 -14.87 8.92
N LEU A 276 5.98 -15.17 8.31
CA LEU A 276 7.30 -14.84 8.85
C LEU A 276 7.77 -13.55 8.17
N HIS A 277 7.93 -12.48 8.95
CA HIS A 277 8.19 -11.14 8.42
C HIS A 277 9.68 -10.77 8.41
N SER A 278 10.34 -10.86 9.56
CA SER A 278 11.76 -10.51 9.75
C SER A 278 12.33 -11.23 10.97
N LEU A 279 13.65 -11.34 11.08
CA LEU A 279 14.24 -12.00 12.25
C LEU A 279 13.82 -11.30 13.54
N ALA A 280 13.84 -9.97 13.57
CA ALA A 280 13.42 -9.17 14.71
C ALA A 280 11.95 -9.43 15.10
N ALA A 281 11.03 -9.47 14.13
CA ALA A 281 9.63 -9.75 14.38
C ALA A 281 9.44 -11.17 14.97
N GLN A 282 10.10 -12.18 14.39
CA GLN A 282 9.99 -13.57 14.85
C GLN A 282 10.58 -13.77 16.25
N LEU A 283 11.68 -13.09 16.58
CA LEU A 283 12.26 -13.12 17.92
C LEU A 283 11.37 -12.49 18.99
N LYS A 284 10.44 -11.60 18.63
CA LYS A 284 9.42 -11.03 19.53
C LYS A 284 8.15 -11.89 19.59
N VAL A 285 7.67 -12.34 18.43
CA VAL A 285 6.37 -13.00 18.27
C VAL A 285 6.38 -14.45 18.76
N LEU A 286 7.45 -15.21 18.50
CA LEU A 286 7.49 -16.63 18.87
C LEU A 286 7.48 -16.84 20.40
N PRO A 287 8.22 -16.06 21.21
CA PRO A 287 8.05 -16.08 22.66
C PRO A 287 6.61 -15.78 23.09
N LEU A 288 5.99 -14.73 22.52
CA LEU A 288 4.60 -14.39 22.82
C LEU A 288 3.66 -15.57 22.54
N VAL A 289 3.76 -16.21 21.36
CA VAL A 289 2.93 -17.36 20.99
C VAL A 289 3.09 -18.53 21.96
N LEU A 290 4.32 -18.79 22.44
CA LEU A 290 4.55 -19.85 23.43
C LEU A 290 3.82 -19.56 24.74
N GLU A 291 3.89 -18.33 25.25
CA GLU A 291 3.15 -17.93 26.47
C GLU A 291 1.63 -18.00 26.25
N LEU A 292 1.14 -17.61 25.07
CA LEU A 292 -0.29 -17.74 24.72
C LEU A 292 -0.76 -19.20 24.74
N LEU A 293 0.08 -20.15 24.34
CA LEU A 293 -0.22 -21.59 24.32
C LEU A 293 -0.13 -22.27 25.69
N GLU A 294 0.58 -21.68 26.65
CA GLU A 294 0.70 -22.22 28.01
C GLU A 294 -0.57 -21.95 28.86
N GLY A 295 -1.39 -20.98 28.46
CA GLY A 295 -2.69 -20.68 29.06
C GLY A 295 -2.57 -19.71 30.23
N SER A 296 -2.79 -18.43 29.94
CA SER A 296 -2.50 -17.32 30.85
C SER A 296 -3.54 -16.20 30.73
N ASN A 297 -3.59 -15.29 31.71
CA ASN A 297 -4.31 -14.03 31.55
C ASN A 297 -3.49 -13.10 30.65
N VAL A 298 -4.10 -12.56 29.61
CA VAL A 298 -3.47 -11.66 28.64
C VAL A 298 -4.14 -10.31 28.71
N LYS A 299 -3.34 -9.28 28.93
CA LYS A 299 -3.80 -7.89 28.98
C LYS A 299 -3.13 -7.05 27.90
N PHE A 300 -3.93 -6.37 27.10
CA PHE A 300 -3.51 -5.31 26.19
C PHE A 300 -3.77 -3.99 26.92
N VAL A 301 -2.71 -3.24 27.22
CA VAL A 301 -2.77 -2.08 28.10
C VAL A 301 -3.42 -0.88 27.40
N ASP A 302 -2.96 -0.54 26.20
CA ASP A 302 -3.38 0.65 25.47
C ASP A 302 -4.76 0.46 24.83
N LEU A 303 -5.04 -0.74 24.32
CA LEU A 303 -6.37 -1.15 23.87
C LEU A 303 -7.36 -1.44 25.00
N GLY A 304 -6.88 -1.56 26.26
CA GLY A 304 -7.71 -1.84 27.43
C GLY A 304 -8.43 -3.19 27.38
N LEU A 305 -7.85 -4.20 26.72
CA LEU A 305 -8.45 -5.54 26.57
C LEU A 305 -7.85 -6.52 27.57
N THR A 306 -8.67 -7.43 28.06
CA THR A 306 -8.21 -8.55 28.90
C THR A 306 -8.88 -9.84 28.41
N PHE A 307 -8.08 -10.89 28.25
CA PHE A 307 -8.52 -12.21 27.85
C PHE A 307 -8.03 -13.26 28.85
N ASP A 308 -8.92 -14.16 29.25
CA ASP A 308 -8.58 -15.32 30.08
C ASP A 308 -8.45 -16.55 29.18
N LEU A 309 -7.22 -17.03 29.01
CA LEU A 309 -6.95 -18.17 28.13
C LEU A 309 -7.02 -19.48 28.90
N SER A 310 -7.54 -20.50 28.20
CA SER A 310 -7.42 -21.88 28.62
C SER A 310 -6.96 -22.70 27.41
N ALA A 311 -5.71 -23.15 27.43
CA ALA A 311 -5.17 -23.94 26.33
C ALA A 311 -5.87 -25.30 26.24
N THR A 312 -6.35 -25.66 25.04
CA THR A 312 -6.88 -27.00 24.78
C THR A 312 -5.74 -28.02 24.66
N LYS A 313 -6.04 -29.32 24.81
CA LYS A 313 -5.02 -30.38 24.59
C LYS A 313 -4.38 -30.29 23.21
N LYS A 314 -5.14 -29.89 22.19
CA LYS A 314 -4.66 -29.72 20.81
C LYS A 314 -3.70 -28.54 20.68
N GLU A 315 -3.93 -27.45 21.42
CA GLU A 315 -3.01 -26.31 21.48
C GLU A 315 -1.70 -26.69 22.18
N GLN A 316 -1.77 -27.51 23.23
CA GLN A 316 -0.57 -28.00 23.92
C GLN A 316 0.33 -28.85 23.01
N GLU A 317 -0.25 -29.58 22.05
CA GLU A 317 0.53 -30.33 21.03
C GLU A 317 1.31 -29.39 20.08
N LEU A 318 0.87 -28.14 19.90
CA LEU A 318 1.56 -27.15 19.07
C LEU A 318 2.79 -26.55 19.74
N ILE A 319 2.89 -26.59 21.08
CA ILE A 319 4.00 -25.99 21.84
C ILE A 319 5.34 -26.49 21.31
N GLN A 320 5.49 -27.81 21.11
CA GLN A 320 6.75 -28.39 20.63
C GLN A 320 7.14 -27.90 19.23
N ILE A 321 6.15 -27.64 18.36
CA ILE A 321 6.39 -27.09 17.02
C ILE A 321 6.94 -25.66 17.14
N TYR A 322 6.32 -24.82 17.97
CA TYR A 322 6.76 -23.44 18.18
C TYR A 322 8.07 -23.33 18.95
N VAL A 323 8.36 -24.25 19.89
CA VAL A 323 9.66 -24.34 20.57
C VAL A 323 10.77 -24.63 19.56
N LYS A 324 10.57 -25.61 18.67
CA LYS A 324 11.52 -25.91 17.61
C LYS A 324 11.70 -24.72 16.67
N LEU A 325 10.60 -24.07 16.26
CA LEU A 325 10.63 -22.90 15.39
C LEU A 325 11.40 -21.73 16.04
N HIS A 326 11.13 -21.45 17.31
CA HIS A 326 11.84 -20.41 18.07
C HIS A 326 13.34 -20.73 18.16
N HIS A 327 13.71 -21.98 18.42
CA HIS A 327 15.11 -22.40 18.41
C HIS A 327 15.79 -22.16 17.06
N THR A 328 15.11 -22.49 15.95
CA THR A 328 15.61 -22.23 14.59
C THR A 328 15.88 -20.74 14.37
N PHE A 329 15.00 -19.84 14.84
CA PHE A 329 15.23 -18.39 14.73
C PHE A 329 16.32 -17.88 15.67
N LEU A 330 16.52 -18.48 16.85
CA LEU A 330 17.65 -18.16 17.73
C LEU A 330 19.00 -18.58 17.12
N GLN A 331 19.05 -19.69 16.39
CA GLN A 331 20.23 -20.07 15.61
C GLN A 331 20.44 -19.10 14.43
N PHE A 332 19.36 -18.74 13.74
CA PHE A 332 19.41 -17.80 12.62
C PHE A 332 19.89 -16.40 13.04
N LYS A 333 19.57 -15.98 14.27
CA LYS A 333 20.16 -14.78 14.89
C LYS A 333 21.68 -14.82 14.92
N LYS A 334 22.28 -15.95 15.31
CA LYS A 334 23.74 -16.12 15.32
C LYS A 334 24.31 -16.05 13.90
N VAL A 335 23.61 -16.63 12.93
CA VAL A 335 24.01 -16.56 11.51
C VAL A 335 23.96 -15.12 11.00
N PHE A 336 22.88 -14.39 11.25
CA PHE A 336 22.76 -12.96 10.89
C PHE A 336 23.90 -12.14 11.49
N GLN A 337 24.21 -12.36 12.76
CA GLN A 337 25.35 -11.72 13.42
C GLN A 337 26.69 -12.06 12.75
N GLN A 338 26.94 -13.32 12.40
CA GLN A 338 28.16 -13.74 11.69
C GLN A 338 28.26 -13.16 10.28
N LEU A 339 27.13 -13.00 9.59
CA LEU A 339 27.05 -12.45 8.24
C LEU A 339 26.89 -10.93 8.21
N GLY A 340 26.80 -10.26 9.36
CA GLY A 340 26.63 -8.80 9.44
C GLY A 340 25.30 -8.31 8.84
N VAL A 341 24.23 -9.09 8.98
CA VAL A 341 22.90 -8.80 8.42
C VAL A 341 21.99 -8.25 9.51
N GLU A 342 21.25 -7.19 9.20
CA GLU A 342 20.32 -6.57 10.15
C GLU A 342 19.10 -7.45 10.45
N GLU A 343 18.69 -7.52 11.72
CA GLU A 343 17.56 -8.37 12.15
C GLU A 343 16.20 -7.87 11.60
N ASN A 344 16.10 -6.59 11.26
CA ASN A 344 14.88 -5.99 10.68
C ASN A 344 14.72 -6.26 9.19
N LEU A 345 15.69 -6.90 8.53
CA LEU A 345 15.58 -7.28 7.12
C LEU A 345 14.31 -8.11 6.90
N GLU A 346 13.43 -7.60 6.05
CA GLU A 346 12.22 -8.33 5.66
C GLU A 346 12.57 -9.53 4.79
N PHE A 347 11.93 -10.67 5.06
CA PHE A 347 12.16 -11.91 4.34
C PHE A 347 11.57 -11.94 2.92
N GLY A 348 10.77 -10.94 2.55
CA GLY A 348 10.09 -10.82 1.26
C GLY A 348 8.63 -11.32 1.28
N VAL A 349 7.99 -11.31 0.11
CA VAL A 349 6.61 -11.81 -0.03
C VAL A 349 6.63 -13.33 0.03
N GLU A 350 5.88 -13.90 0.98
CA GLU A 350 5.93 -15.32 1.31
C GLU A 350 6.07 -16.24 0.10
N THR A 351 7.11 -17.07 0.12
CA THR A 351 7.11 -18.32 -0.62
C THR A 351 5.84 -19.07 -0.24
N LYS A 352 5.05 -19.54 -1.21
CA LYS A 352 3.73 -20.21 -1.04
C LYS A 352 3.70 -21.41 -0.05
N ASP A 353 4.81 -21.74 0.60
CA ASP A 353 5.02 -22.80 1.57
C ASP A 353 5.96 -22.33 2.71
N ILE A 354 5.38 -21.98 3.87
CA ILE A 354 6.11 -21.55 5.08
C ILE A 354 7.03 -22.65 5.63
N ASN A 355 6.66 -23.92 5.48
CA ASN A 355 7.45 -25.03 6.00
C ASN A 355 8.72 -25.21 5.18
N LYS A 356 8.63 -25.05 3.86
CA LYS A 356 9.81 -25.03 2.99
C LYS A 356 10.77 -23.92 3.39
N PHE A 357 10.27 -22.72 3.68
CA PHE A 357 11.09 -21.59 4.10
C PHE A 357 11.79 -21.85 5.43
N ILE A 358 11.06 -22.36 6.44
CA ILE A 358 11.63 -22.79 7.73
C ILE A 358 12.73 -23.84 7.52
N HIS A 359 12.51 -24.80 6.61
CA HIS A 359 13.51 -25.83 6.31
C HIS A 359 14.76 -25.25 5.65
N GLN A 360 14.62 -24.26 4.76
CA GLN A 360 15.75 -23.54 4.18
C GLN A 360 16.56 -22.79 5.25
N ILE A 361 15.90 -22.14 6.21
CA ILE A 361 16.56 -21.48 7.34
C ILE A 361 17.31 -22.51 8.20
N SER A 362 16.67 -23.64 8.55
CA SER A 362 17.31 -24.70 9.34
C SER A 362 18.58 -25.23 8.66
N ASN A 363 18.47 -25.54 7.37
CA ASN A 363 19.58 -26.04 6.55
C ASN A 363 20.71 -25.01 6.43
N PHE A 364 20.37 -23.71 6.36
CA PHE A 364 21.36 -22.65 6.33
C PHE A 364 22.04 -22.46 7.68
N ASN A 365 21.30 -22.58 8.79
CA ASN A 365 21.86 -22.56 10.14
C ASN A 365 22.89 -23.67 10.33
N GLU A 366 22.54 -24.90 9.98
CA GLU A 366 23.45 -26.05 10.06
C GLU A 366 24.69 -25.86 9.18
N MET A 367 24.52 -25.32 7.96
CA MET A 367 25.62 -25.04 7.05
C MET A 367 26.62 -24.04 7.63
N ILE A 368 26.14 -22.92 8.18
CA ILE A 368 26.99 -21.83 8.67
C ILE A 368 27.58 -22.14 10.06
N LEU A 369 26.78 -22.71 10.96
CA LEU A 369 27.19 -22.92 12.35
C LEU A 369 27.93 -24.24 12.59
N GLU A 370 27.65 -25.28 11.79
CA GLU A 370 28.11 -26.64 12.05
C GLU A 370 28.91 -27.24 10.88
N ASP A 371 29.12 -26.48 9.79
CA ASP A 371 29.69 -26.97 8.52
C ASP A 371 28.92 -28.19 7.95
N ASN A 372 27.64 -28.35 8.30
CA ASN A 372 26.77 -29.41 7.78
C ASN A 372 25.98 -28.92 6.56
N TYR A 373 26.39 -29.33 5.36
CA TYR A 373 25.84 -28.87 4.08
C TYR A 373 25.26 -29.99 3.21
N SER A 374 25.16 -31.23 3.72
CA SER A 374 24.71 -32.39 2.93
C SER A 374 23.32 -32.18 2.31
N ASP A 375 22.45 -31.47 3.02
CA ASP A 375 21.06 -31.24 2.64
C ASP A 375 20.87 -29.91 1.89
N SER A 376 21.93 -29.10 1.80
CA SER A 376 21.91 -27.73 1.25
C SER A 376 22.62 -27.63 -0.10
N ILE A 377 23.73 -28.36 -0.28
CA ILE A 377 24.60 -28.25 -1.46
C ILE A 377 25.09 -29.65 -1.89
N SER A 378 24.68 -30.08 -3.08
CA SER A 378 25.02 -31.42 -3.61
C SER A 378 26.48 -31.57 -4.04
N LYS A 379 27.14 -30.48 -4.44
CA LYS A 379 28.55 -30.47 -4.82
C LYS A 379 29.19 -29.11 -4.54
N LEU A 380 30.18 -29.08 -3.66
CA LEU A 380 31.02 -27.91 -3.42
C LEU A 380 32.29 -27.96 -4.29
N PRO A 381 32.89 -26.80 -4.60
CA PRO A 381 34.18 -26.75 -5.29
C PRO A 381 35.29 -27.45 -4.50
N GLU A 382 36.33 -27.92 -5.20
CA GLU A 382 37.52 -28.50 -4.57
C GLU A 382 38.48 -27.43 -4.02
N PHE A 383 38.29 -26.17 -4.41
CA PHE A 383 39.12 -25.04 -4.02
C PHE A 383 38.27 -23.90 -3.45
N ALA A 384 38.90 -22.99 -2.71
CA ALA A 384 38.20 -21.88 -2.09
C ALA A 384 37.57 -20.93 -3.12
N LYS A 385 36.32 -20.51 -2.91
CA LYS A 385 35.54 -19.73 -3.88
C LYS A 385 34.40 -18.95 -3.23
N TYR A 386 34.03 -17.83 -3.84
CA TYR A 386 32.76 -17.15 -3.54
C TYR A 386 31.57 -17.97 -4.05
N ILE A 387 30.57 -18.15 -3.20
CA ILE A 387 29.34 -18.89 -3.50
C ILE A 387 28.12 -18.03 -3.15
N GLY A 388 27.10 -18.06 -4.01
CA GLY A 388 25.81 -17.48 -3.71
C GLY A 388 24.90 -18.49 -3.02
N PHE A 389 24.16 -18.04 -2.01
CA PHE A 389 23.15 -18.86 -1.34
C PHE A 389 21.84 -18.07 -1.19
N ASN A 390 20.70 -18.73 -1.43
CA ASN A 390 19.40 -18.07 -1.38
C ASN A 390 18.47 -18.75 -0.35
N ILE A 391 17.74 -17.95 0.41
CA ILE A 391 16.69 -18.38 1.35
C ILE A 391 15.44 -17.55 1.03
N GLY A 392 14.42 -18.17 0.45
CA GLY A 392 13.32 -17.40 -0.16
C GLY A 392 13.86 -16.36 -1.15
N GLU A 393 13.55 -15.08 -0.91
CA GLU A 393 14.04 -13.95 -1.70
C GLU A 393 15.39 -13.38 -1.20
N MET A 394 15.82 -13.76 0.00
CA MET A 394 17.12 -13.33 0.56
C MET A 394 18.26 -13.99 -0.22
N ARG A 395 19.29 -13.19 -0.52
CA ARG A 395 20.49 -13.62 -1.25
C ARG A 395 21.72 -13.31 -0.43
N PHE A 396 22.62 -14.27 -0.31
CA PHE A 396 23.87 -14.14 0.44
C PHE A 396 25.05 -14.47 -0.46
N ILE A 397 26.18 -13.79 -0.27
CA ILE A 397 27.47 -14.21 -0.83
C ILE A 397 28.37 -14.66 0.31
N LEU A 398 28.80 -15.90 0.24
CA LEU A 398 29.71 -16.50 1.21
C LEU A 398 31.05 -16.75 0.54
N TYR A 399 32.12 -16.72 1.33
CA TYR A 399 33.39 -17.29 0.92
C TYR A 399 33.49 -18.70 1.49
N TYR A 400 33.57 -19.69 0.60
CA TYR A 400 33.79 -21.08 0.94
C TYR A 400 35.28 -21.42 0.88
N ASN A 401 35.79 -22.09 1.91
CA ASN A 401 37.13 -22.65 1.95
C ASN A 401 37.11 -24.09 2.49
N PRO A 402 37.41 -25.11 1.66
CA PRO A 402 37.37 -26.52 2.07
C PRO A 402 38.33 -26.85 3.22
N ASP A 403 39.44 -26.10 3.33
CA ASP A 403 40.53 -26.36 4.26
C ASP A 403 40.44 -25.55 5.56
N ALA A 404 39.44 -24.67 5.69
CA ALA A 404 39.24 -23.82 6.88
C ALA A 404 38.11 -24.34 7.78
N LYS A 405 38.12 -23.87 9.03
CA LYS A 405 36.99 -23.99 9.97
C LYS A 405 36.69 -22.63 10.62
N PRO A 406 35.46 -22.09 10.52
CA PRO A 406 34.34 -22.63 9.73
C PRO A 406 34.64 -22.56 8.21
N LYS A 407 33.99 -23.43 7.43
CA LYS A 407 34.19 -23.51 5.97
C LYS A 407 33.54 -22.37 5.21
N PHE A 408 32.50 -21.77 5.80
CA PHE A 408 31.75 -20.67 5.20
C PHE A 408 31.97 -19.40 6.01
N LEU A 409 32.41 -18.35 5.34
CA LEU A 409 32.66 -17.05 5.94
C LEU A 409 31.87 -15.97 5.23
N ASN A 410 31.58 -14.89 5.94
CA ASN A 410 31.03 -13.69 5.33
C ASN A 410 32.04 -13.07 4.34
N ALA A 411 31.65 -12.95 3.07
CA ALA A 411 32.48 -12.38 2.00
C ALA A 411 32.75 -10.87 2.18
N PHE A 412 31.96 -10.20 3.02
CA PHE A 412 32.03 -8.76 3.29
C PHE A 412 32.39 -8.47 4.76
N SER A 413 33.26 -9.28 5.36
CA SER A 413 33.76 -9.06 6.72
C SER A 413 35.18 -8.49 6.74
N GLU A 414 35.45 -7.61 7.70
CA GLU A 414 36.80 -7.12 7.99
C GLU A 414 37.74 -8.22 8.52
N ASN A 415 37.24 -9.33 9.05
CA ASN A 415 38.09 -10.39 9.60
C ASN A 415 38.35 -11.54 8.61
N PHE A 416 38.07 -11.30 7.34
CA PHE A 416 38.22 -12.29 6.27
C PHE A 416 39.70 -12.53 5.88
N PRO A 417 40.22 -13.77 5.82
CA PRO A 417 41.65 -14.04 5.60
C PRO A 417 42.16 -13.86 4.16
N ASN A 418 41.29 -13.86 3.13
CA ASN A 418 41.70 -13.78 1.72
C ASN A 418 41.15 -12.53 1.00
N LYS A 419 41.33 -11.35 1.60
CA LYS A 419 40.83 -10.05 1.08
C LYS A 419 41.47 -9.55 -0.22
N GLN A 420 42.41 -10.29 -0.79
CA GLN A 420 43.21 -9.80 -1.91
C GLN A 420 43.23 -10.81 -3.04
N ILE A 421 42.98 -10.32 -4.25
CA ILE A 421 43.18 -11.03 -5.51
C ILE A 421 44.35 -10.40 -6.26
N TYR A 422 44.76 -11.00 -7.37
CA TYR A 422 45.79 -10.45 -8.24
C TYR A 422 45.23 -10.26 -9.63
N VAL A 423 45.37 -9.05 -10.16
CA VAL A 423 45.15 -8.76 -11.58
C VAL A 423 46.45 -9.12 -12.30
N LYS A 424 46.40 -10.14 -13.14
CA LYS A 424 47.56 -10.59 -13.91
C LYS A 424 47.45 -10.11 -15.34
N CYS A 425 48.37 -9.24 -15.73
CA CYS A 425 48.59 -8.90 -17.13
C CYS A 425 50.01 -9.13 -17.53
N ASN A 426 50.18 -9.80 -18.68
CA ASN A 426 51.47 -10.29 -19.12
C ASN A 426 52.15 -11.06 -17.96
N ASP A 427 53.33 -10.60 -17.53
CA ASP A 427 54.10 -11.17 -16.41
C ASP A 427 53.97 -10.40 -15.09
N ALA A 428 53.20 -9.31 -15.04
CA ALA A 428 52.98 -8.53 -13.82
C ALA A 428 51.73 -8.99 -13.07
N ALA A 429 51.86 -9.22 -11.76
CA ALA A 429 50.75 -9.52 -10.87
C ALA A 429 50.54 -8.34 -9.92
N THR A 430 49.43 -7.63 -10.09
CA THR A 430 49.09 -6.46 -9.28
C THR A 430 48.10 -6.87 -8.19
N PRO A 431 48.43 -6.68 -6.89
CA PRO A 431 47.48 -6.92 -5.81
C PRO A 431 46.25 -6.01 -5.92
N TYR A 432 45.06 -6.57 -5.72
CA TYR A 432 43.81 -5.85 -5.91
C TYR A 432 42.66 -6.40 -5.06
N THR A 433 41.57 -5.64 -4.99
CA THR A 433 40.37 -6.02 -4.21
C THR A 433 39.48 -7.01 -4.97
N PRO A 434 38.81 -7.98 -4.31
CA PRO A 434 37.96 -8.98 -4.97
C PRO A 434 36.59 -8.45 -5.41
N TYR A 435 36.13 -7.32 -4.87
CA TYR A 435 34.75 -6.87 -5.06
C TYR A 435 34.34 -6.54 -6.51
N PRO A 436 35.26 -6.15 -7.42
CA PRO A 436 34.97 -6.02 -8.86
C PRO A 436 34.46 -7.29 -9.55
N LEU A 437 34.64 -8.47 -8.95
CA LEU A 437 34.09 -9.74 -9.42
C LEU A 437 32.55 -9.81 -9.33
N PHE A 438 31.93 -8.98 -8.49
CA PHE A 438 30.48 -8.97 -8.30
C PHE A 438 29.78 -8.05 -9.29
N ASN A 439 28.61 -8.46 -9.77
CA ASN A 439 27.78 -7.64 -10.65
C ASN A 439 26.85 -6.71 -9.85
N SER A 440 26.23 -5.75 -10.53
CA SER A 440 25.35 -4.75 -9.92
C SER A 440 24.18 -5.34 -9.14
N SER A 441 23.63 -6.49 -9.57
CA SER A 441 22.51 -7.17 -8.91
C SER A 441 22.96 -7.83 -7.60
N THR A 442 24.14 -8.42 -7.57
CA THR A 442 24.76 -8.94 -6.34
C THR A 442 24.99 -7.80 -5.35
N LEU A 443 25.59 -6.69 -5.80
CA LEU A 443 25.80 -5.52 -4.94
C LEU A 443 24.47 -4.96 -4.40
N ALA A 444 23.48 -4.79 -5.28
CA ALA A 444 22.19 -4.19 -4.91
C ALA A 444 21.33 -5.02 -3.96
N TYR A 445 21.35 -6.35 -4.09
CA TYR A 445 20.31 -7.22 -3.48
C TYR A 445 20.84 -8.30 -2.53
N CYS A 446 22.16 -8.49 -2.40
CA CYS A 446 22.66 -9.43 -1.42
C CYS A 446 22.64 -8.83 0.00
N CYS A 447 22.02 -9.57 0.92
CA CYS A 447 21.69 -9.14 2.28
C CYS A 447 22.91 -8.85 3.15
N ASN A 448 24.06 -9.44 2.81
CA ASN A 448 25.30 -9.31 3.57
C ASN A 448 26.35 -8.41 2.89
N VAL A 449 25.99 -7.67 1.85
CA VAL A 449 26.88 -6.67 1.24
C VAL A 449 27.11 -5.55 2.25
N ASN A 450 28.38 -5.27 2.54
CA ASN A 450 28.78 -4.16 3.41
C ASN A 450 29.64 -3.17 2.61
N ILE A 451 29.08 -1.98 2.37
CA ILE A 451 29.70 -0.94 1.53
C ILE A 451 30.95 -0.36 2.20
N ASP A 452 30.97 -0.22 3.52
CA ASP A 452 32.13 0.28 4.26
C ASP A 452 33.33 -0.67 4.12
N VAL A 453 33.10 -1.98 4.20
CA VAL A 453 34.15 -2.99 3.97
C VAL A 453 34.69 -2.93 2.54
N ILE A 454 33.82 -2.72 1.56
CA ILE A 454 34.24 -2.53 0.17
C ILE A 454 35.07 -1.25 0.04
N LYS A 455 34.58 -0.13 0.56
CA LYS A 455 35.25 1.18 0.56
C LYS A 455 36.63 1.10 1.18
N GLU A 456 36.75 0.45 2.32
CA GLU A 456 38.02 0.26 3.02
C GLU A 456 38.99 -0.62 2.23
N SER A 457 38.51 -1.62 1.50
CA SER A 457 39.39 -2.41 0.63
C SER A 457 40.05 -1.56 -0.47
N PHE A 458 39.34 -0.56 -1.01
CA PHE A 458 39.86 0.40 -1.97
C PHE A 458 40.78 1.46 -1.33
N ASN A 459 40.79 1.60 0.00
CA ASN A 459 41.79 2.41 0.70
C ASN A 459 43.15 1.71 0.79
N ASN A 460 43.16 0.37 0.70
CA ASN A 460 44.34 -0.45 0.89
C ASN A 460 45.02 -0.86 -0.44
N VAL A 461 44.54 -0.36 -1.58
CA VAL A 461 45.11 -0.59 -2.92
C VAL A 461 45.18 0.73 -3.69
N ASP A 462 46.03 0.81 -4.71
CA ASP A 462 45.97 1.86 -5.73
C ASP A 462 45.07 1.37 -6.89
N PRO A 463 43.84 1.92 -7.02
CA PRO A 463 42.89 1.43 -8.01
C PRO A 463 43.15 1.95 -9.42
N PHE A 464 44.16 2.79 -9.63
CA PHE A 464 44.48 3.38 -10.92
C PHE A 464 45.96 3.23 -11.30
N VAL A 465 46.66 2.28 -10.68
CA VAL A 465 48.11 2.06 -10.83
C VAL A 465 48.57 1.76 -12.27
N ASN A 466 47.70 1.18 -13.10
CA ASN A 466 47.93 0.95 -14.53
C ASN A 466 46.60 0.88 -15.29
N ASP A 467 46.64 1.01 -16.61
CA ASP A 467 45.47 1.07 -17.49
C ASP A 467 44.49 -0.10 -17.30
N GLU A 468 44.99 -1.31 -17.08
CA GLU A 468 44.11 -2.48 -16.92
C GLU A 468 43.37 -2.46 -15.58
N VAL A 469 44.09 -2.20 -14.49
CA VAL A 469 43.48 -2.06 -13.16
C VAL A 469 42.51 -0.89 -13.17
N ALA A 470 42.88 0.21 -13.82
CA ALA A 470 42.04 1.40 -13.96
C ALA A 470 40.74 1.10 -14.73
N ASN A 471 40.79 0.31 -15.80
CA ASN A 471 39.60 -0.13 -16.53
C ASN A 471 38.69 -1.04 -15.69
N ILE A 472 39.26 -1.97 -14.91
CA ILE A 472 38.50 -2.82 -13.98
C ILE A 472 37.84 -1.96 -12.90
N THR A 473 38.57 -1.00 -12.33
CA THR A 473 38.05 -0.03 -11.36
C THR A 473 36.89 0.77 -11.94
N ASN A 474 37.05 1.27 -13.17
CA ASN A 474 36.02 2.05 -13.83
C ASN A 474 34.75 1.23 -14.06
N ASP A 475 34.87 -0.01 -14.55
CA ASP A 475 33.74 -0.95 -14.68
C ASP A 475 33.05 -1.22 -13.33
N PHE A 476 33.83 -1.37 -12.24
CA PHE A 476 33.27 -1.52 -10.90
C PHE A 476 32.49 -0.27 -10.44
N CYS A 477 32.99 0.94 -10.71
CA CYS A 477 32.27 2.17 -10.40
C CYS A 477 30.95 2.26 -11.18
N LEU A 478 30.95 1.88 -12.47
CA LEU A 478 29.73 1.79 -13.27
C LEU A 478 28.74 0.75 -12.71
N LYS A 479 29.23 -0.40 -12.22
CA LYS A 479 28.42 -1.40 -11.50
C LYS A 479 27.82 -0.84 -10.21
N CYS A 480 28.53 0.01 -9.48
CA CYS A 480 28.00 0.69 -8.29
C CYS A 480 26.88 1.67 -8.65
N ILE A 481 27.04 2.47 -9.71
CA ILE A 481 25.96 3.35 -10.21
C ILE A 481 24.73 2.53 -10.63
N ASN A 482 24.94 1.41 -11.33
CA ASN A 482 23.87 0.47 -11.65
C ASN A 482 23.23 -0.16 -10.40
N ALA A 483 24.00 -0.43 -9.35
CA ALA A 483 23.48 -0.95 -8.10
C ALA A 483 22.56 0.07 -7.40
N TYR A 484 22.95 1.36 -7.38
CA TYR A 484 22.04 2.45 -6.98
C TYR A 484 20.78 2.47 -7.84
N ASP A 485 20.91 2.29 -9.16
CA ASP A 485 19.77 2.29 -10.05
C ASP A 485 18.75 1.17 -9.77
N LEU A 486 19.22 0.07 -9.18
CA LEU A 486 18.45 -1.12 -8.80
C LEU A 486 17.87 -1.04 -7.38
N SER A 487 18.65 -0.55 -6.41
CA SER A 487 18.29 -0.55 -4.98
C SER A 487 17.85 0.80 -4.43
N LYS A 488 18.18 1.90 -5.12
CA LYS A 488 18.08 3.29 -4.64
C LYS A 488 18.92 3.59 -3.40
N ASN A 489 19.85 2.71 -3.02
CA ASN A 489 20.80 2.98 -1.95
C ASN A 489 21.90 3.96 -2.43
N VAL A 490 21.88 5.18 -1.89
CA VAL A 490 22.79 6.28 -2.23
C VAL A 490 24.25 5.95 -1.91
N ASP A 491 24.51 5.07 -0.94
CA ASP A 491 25.87 4.69 -0.52
C ASP A 491 26.69 4.07 -1.67
N PHE A 492 26.05 3.47 -2.67
CA PHE A 492 26.76 3.00 -3.86
C PHE A 492 27.29 4.13 -4.75
N LEU A 493 26.59 5.27 -4.78
CA LEU A 493 27.10 6.48 -5.43
C LEU A 493 28.28 7.06 -4.65
N ASP A 494 28.18 7.07 -3.30
CA ASP A 494 29.27 7.50 -2.41
C ASP A 494 30.51 6.63 -2.57
N LEU A 495 30.33 5.31 -2.70
CA LEU A 495 31.42 4.39 -2.96
C LEU A 495 32.10 4.68 -4.31
N ALA A 496 31.33 4.84 -5.39
CA ALA A 496 31.89 5.12 -6.71
C ALA A 496 32.65 6.45 -6.75
N GLU A 497 32.09 7.49 -6.12
CA GLU A 497 32.71 8.81 -6.02
C GLU A 497 34.01 8.76 -5.21
N HIS A 498 33.99 8.12 -4.03
CA HIS A 498 35.18 7.90 -3.19
C HIS A 498 36.30 7.16 -3.94
N ILE A 499 35.95 6.18 -4.78
CA ILE A 499 36.94 5.48 -5.60
C ILE A 499 37.51 6.43 -6.64
N TYR A 500 36.68 7.19 -7.37
CA TYR A 500 37.14 8.13 -8.39
C TYR A 500 38.01 9.28 -7.82
N GLU A 501 37.80 9.71 -6.58
CA GLU A 501 38.64 10.72 -5.90
C GLU A 501 40.11 10.28 -5.74
N LYS A 502 40.39 8.96 -5.80
CA LYS A 502 41.75 8.42 -5.74
C LYS A 502 42.50 8.55 -7.07
N TYR A 503 41.84 8.99 -8.14
CA TYR A 503 42.47 9.14 -9.45
C TYR A 503 43.40 10.36 -9.47
N THR A 504 44.69 10.13 -9.69
CA THR A 504 45.70 11.21 -9.79
C THR A 504 46.54 11.15 -11.08
N GLY A 505 46.21 10.25 -12.00
CA GLY A 505 47.08 9.86 -13.12
C GLY A 505 46.52 10.16 -14.51
N ASP A 506 47.03 9.40 -15.47
CA ASP A 506 46.69 9.39 -16.90
C ASP A 506 46.20 8.00 -17.39
N THR A 507 45.93 7.09 -16.47
CA THR A 507 45.53 5.69 -16.73
C THR A 507 44.05 5.53 -17.14
N LEU A 508 43.26 6.62 -17.07
CA LEU A 508 41.92 6.71 -17.63
C LEU A 508 41.80 7.98 -18.48
N THR A 509 40.96 7.92 -19.51
CA THR A 509 40.61 9.11 -20.26
C THR A 509 39.88 10.12 -19.35
N PRO A 510 40.42 11.34 -19.14
CA PRO A 510 39.84 12.32 -18.20
C PRO A 510 38.37 12.66 -18.51
N GLU A 511 38.00 12.67 -19.79
CA GLU A 511 36.64 12.93 -20.23
C GLU A 511 35.68 11.80 -19.84
N ILE A 512 36.12 10.54 -19.89
CA ILE A 512 35.32 9.38 -19.46
C ILE A 512 35.11 9.43 -17.95
N LEU A 513 36.17 9.72 -17.18
CA LEU A 513 36.09 9.91 -15.73
C LEU A 513 35.07 10.99 -15.38
N TYR A 514 35.17 12.16 -16.03
CA TYR A 514 34.27 13.27 -15.83
C TYR A 514 32.82 12.91 -16.17
N ILE A 515 32.57 12.26 -17.32
CA ILE A 515 31.23 11.77 -17.70
C ILE A 515 30.65 10.87 -16.59
N ASN A 516 31.43 9.96 -16.03
CA ASN A 516 30.97 9.04 -14.99
C ASN A 516 30.68 9.76 -13.65
N GLN A 517 31.51 10.74 -13.27
CA GLN A 517 31.24 11.60 -12.11
C GLN A 517 29.96 12.42 -12.29
N ILE A 518 29.72 12.95 -13.50
CA ILE A 518 28.48 13.69 -13.79
C ILE A 518 27.24 12.79 -13.78
N GLN A 519 27.36 11.52 -14.18
CA GLN A 519 26.29 10.53 -14.02
C GLN A 519 25.89 10.33 -12.55
N ILE A 520 26.87 10.34 -11.63
CA ILE A 520 26.63 10.26 -10.18
C ILE A 520 25.90 11.52 -9.71
N LYS A 521 26.43 12.71 -10.06
CA LYS A 521 25.85 14.00 -9.68
C LYS A 521 24.41 14.15 -10.16
N LYS A 522 24.11 13.76 -11.40
CA LYS A 522 22.75 13.80 -11.97
C LYS A 522 21.77 12.95 -11.16
N ARG A 523 22.19 11.75 -10.71
CA ARG A 523 21.35 10.87 -9.88
C ARG A 523 21.13 11.39 -8.46
N ARG A 524 22.11 12.07 -7.87
CA ARG A 524 21.98 12.67 -6.53
C ARG A 524 21.08 13.91 -6.52
N VAL A 525 21.31 14.82 -7.47
CA VAL A 525 20.75 16.19 -7.43
C VAL A 525 19.56 16.37 -8.39
N GLY A 526 19.40 15.46 -9.37
CA GLY A 526 18.38 15.54 -10.41
C GLY A 526 18.68 16.55 -11.53
N LYS A 527 19.54 17.54 -11.29
CA LYS A 527 19.95 18.55 -12.27
C LYS A 527 21.45 18.81 -12.27
N LEU A 528 21.97 19.23 -13.41
CA LEU A 528 23.35 19.65 -13.60
C LEU A 528 23.50 21.16 -13.42
N SER A 529 24.68 21.62 -12.97
CA SER A 529 25.01 23.04 -12.89
C SER A 529 25.45 23.59 -14.24
N GLU A 530 25.42 24.92 -14.41
CA GLU A 530 25.90 25.58 -15.63
C GLU A 530 27.34 25.20 -15.97
N ALA A 531 28.23 25.16 -14.96
CA ALA A 531 29.61 24.72 -15.14
C ALA A 531 29.72 23.26 -15.63
N ASP A 532 28.83 22.38 -15.16
CA ASP A 532 28.83 20.99 -15.63
C ASP A 532 28.41 20.91 -17.10
N ILE A 533 27.37 21.67 -17.46
CA ILE A 533 26.82 21.76 -18.82
C ILE A 533 27.88 22.30 -19.78
N ASP A 534 28.55 23.40 -19.43
CA ASP A 534 29.60 24.00 -20.24
C ASP A 534 30.77 23.04 -20.49
N ARG A 535 31.19 22.29 -19.46
CA ARG A 535 32.24 21.28 -19.63
C ARG A 535 31.79 20.10 -20.49
N LEU A 536 30.54 19.63 -20.36
CA LEU A 536 30.00 18.59 -21.25
C LEU A 536 29.96 19.03 -22.71
N TYR A 537 29.57 20.29 -22.98
CA TYR A 537 29.64 20.87 -24.32
C TYR A 537 31.08 20.95 -24.83
N SER A 538 32.04 21.34 -23.98
CA SER A 538 33.45 21.40 -24.33
C SER A 538 33.98 20.02 -24.74
N ILE A 539 33.69 18.98 -23.94
CA ILE A 539 34.05 17.58 -24.26
C ILE A 539 33.45 17.16 -25.60
N LYS A 540 32.18 17.47 -25.84
CA LYS A 540 31.49 17.14 -27.08
C LYS A 540 32.12 17.81 -28.32
N LEU A 541 32.62 19.04 -28.18
CA LEU A 541 33.31 19.76 -29.24
C LEU A 541 34.74 19.23 -29.45
N GLU A 542 35.49 19.03 -28.37
CA GLU A 542 36.86 18.48 -28.37
C GLU A 542 36.90 17.07 -29.01
N HIS A 543 35.84 16.29 -28.82
CA HIS A 543 35.72 14.90 -29.27
C HIS A 543 34.61 14.68 -30.31
N ALA A 544 34.38 15.65 -31.21
CA ALA A 544 33.29 15.59 -32.19
C ALA A 544 33.27 14.32 -33.08
N GLY A 545 34.42 13.67 -33.28
CA GLY A 545 34.53 12.39 -34.01
C GLY A 545 34.27 11.12 -33.19
N HIS A 546 34.19 11.22 -31.86
CA HIS A 546 34.07 10.08 -30.95
C HIS A 546 32.61 9.80 -30.61
N ILE A 547 31.99 8.88 -31.36
CA ILE A 547 30.53 8.63 -31.32
C ILE A 547 30.07 8.26 -29.90
N GLU A 548 30.88 7.51 -29.15
CA GLU A 548 30.55 7.06 -27.79
C GLU A 548 30.53 8.22 -26.78
N MET A 549 31.50 9.14 -26.84
CA MET A 549 31.52 10.33 -25.99
C MET A 549 30.39 11.28 -26.35
N ASN A 550 30.09 11.42 -27.64
CA ASN A 550 28.96 12.21 -28.12
C ASN A 550 27.62 11.64 -27.65
N PHE A 551 27.47 10.31 -27.63
CA PHE A 551 26.31 9.65 -27.07
C PHE A 551 26.17 9.98 -25.57
N CYS A 552 27.20 9.71 -24.77
CA CYS A 552 27.17 9.94 -23.33
C CYS A 552 26.90 11.41 -22.95
N THR A 553 27.61 12.36 -23.58
CA THR A 553 27.42 13.79 -23.33
C THR A 553 26.03 14.26 -23.74
N SER A 554 25.50 13.79 -24.88
CA SER A 554 24.14 14.16 -25.33
C SER A 554 23.05 13.64 -24.40
N VAL A 555 23.23 12.45 -23.80
CA VAL A 555 22.32 11.91 -22.78
C VAL A 555 22.37 12.77 -21.51
N LEU A 556 23.56 13.15 -21.03
CA LEU A 556 23.69 13.98 -19.84
C LEU A 556 23.13 15.39 -20.03
N LEU A 557 23.31 15.97 -21.21
CA LEU A 557 22.76 17.25 -21.66
C LEU A 557 21.27 17.20 -22.02
N GLU A 558 20.62 16.03 -21.94
CA GLU A 558 19.19 15.84 -22.25
C GLU A 558 18.81 16.19 -23.70
N SER A 559 19.78 16.12 -24.62
CA SER A 559 19.53 16.31 -26.05
C SER A 559 19.05 15.00 -26.68
N ILE A 560 17.73 14.76 -26.62
CA ILE A 560 17.07 13.51 -27.05
C ILE A 560 17.45 13.14 -28.49
N VAL A 561 17.32 14.10 -29.42
CA VAL A 561 17.58 13.85 -30.85
C VAL A 561 19.04 13.47 -31.09
N GLU A 562 19.97 14.18 -30.45
CA GLU A 562 21.41 13.93 -30.65
C GLU A 562 21.85 12.64 -29.98
N ALA A 563 21.31 12.31 -28.80
CA ALA A 563 21.55 11.04 -28.12
C ALA A 563 21.09 9.87 -28.99
N LYS A 564 19.88 9.95 -29.56
CA LYS A 564 19.33 8.92 -30.46
C LYS A 564 20.21 8.73 -31.70
N LEU A 565 20.53 9.81 -32.40
CA LEU A 565 21.37 9.76 -33.60
C LEU A 565 22.77 9.21 -33.30
N SER A 566 23.35 9.56 -32.15
CA SER A 566 24.67 9.06 -31.75
C SER A 566 24.61 7.56 -31.42
N PHE A 567 23.57 7.12 -30.69
CA PHE A 567 23.38 5.71 -30.35
C PHE A 567 23.17 4.84 -31.60
N GLU A 568 22.34 5.28 -32.55
CA GLU A 568 22.07 4.56 -33.80
C GLU A 568 23.32 4.43 -34.71
N ARG A 569 24.30 5.34 -34.55
CA ARG A 569 25.57 5.30 -35.29
C ARG A 569 26.61 4.36 -34.67
N LEU A 570 26.43 3.95 -33.40
CA LEU A 570 27.27 2.93 -32.78
C LEU A 570 27.08 1.59 -33.49
N LYS A 571 28.13 0.77 -33.54
CA LYS A 571 28.01 -0.62 -34.00
C LYS A 571 27.10 -1.41 -33.07
N LYS A 572 26.48 -2.47 -33.58
CA LYS A 572 25.57 -3.33 -32.79
C LYS A 572 26.22 -3.84 -31.50
N GLU A 573 27.49 -4.25 -31.57
CA GLU A 573 28.24 -4.71 -30.39
C GLU A 573 28.42 -3.59 -29.34
N GLU A 574 28.79 -2.38 -29.79
CA GLU A 574 28.90 -1.20 -28.93
C GLU A 574 27.54 -0.87 -28.28
N GLN A 575 26.44 -0.92 -29.04
CA GLN A 575 25.09 -0.72 -28.50
C GLN A 575 24.74 -1.74 -27.41
N GLU A 576 25.06 -3.01 -27.59
CA GLU A 576 24.83 -4.03 -26.56
C GLU A 576 25.68 -3.79 -25.30
N ASN A 577 26.93 -3.34 -25.46
CA ASN A 577 27.78 -2.97 -24.32
C ASN A 577 27.18 -1.79 -23.54
N PHE A 578 26.72 -0.75 -24.24
CA PHE A 578 26.12 0.42 -23.60
C PHE A 578 24.84 0.10 -22.83
N LYS A 579 24.05 -0.89 -23.27
CA LYS A 579 22.84 -1.32 -22.54
C LYS A 579 23.12 -1.83 -21.12
N VAL A 580 24.35 -2.28 -20.86
CA VAL A 580 24.79 -2.73 -19.53
C VAL A 580 25.30 -1.55 -18.68
N TYR A 581 25.67 -0.42 -19.30
CA TYR A 581 26.18 0.75 -18.59
C TYR A 581 25.05 1.65 -18.06
N PRO A 582 25.28 2.31 -16.91
CA PRO A 582 24.27 3.16 -16.26
C PRO A 582 23.80 4.34 -17.13
N ILE A 583 24.61 4.80 -18.08
CA ILE A 583 24.24 5.91 -18.97
C ILE A 583 23.03 5.57 -19.84
N TYR A 584 22.86 4.30 -20.20
CA TYR A 584 21.75 3.85 -21.03
C TYR A 584 20.40 3.92 -20.29
N LYS A 585 20.41 3.77 -18.96
CA LYS A 585 19.20 4.00 -18.16
C LYS A 585 18.74 5.44 -18.27
N LEU A 586 19.65 6.41 -18.10
CA LEU A 586 19.33 7.83 -18.29
C LEU A 586 18.81 8.11 -19.70
N TYR A 587 19.38 7.48 -20.72
CA TYR A 587 18.88 7.57 -22.09
C TYR A 587 17.45 7.03 -22.24
N ARG A 588 17.13 5.88 -21.61
CA ARG A 588 15.77 5.34 -21.63
C ARG A 588 14.77 6.27 -20.94
N ASP A 589 15.11 6.73 -19.74
CA ASP A 589 14.24 7.60 -18.94
C ASP A 589 13.90 8.90 -19.71
N LEU A 590 14.87 9.44 -20.47
CA LEU A 590 14.64 10.60 -21.36
C LEU A 590 13.64 10.35 -22.48
N ASN A 591 13.55 9.12 -23.00
CA ASN A 591 12.63 8.76 -24.09
C ASN A 591 11.24 8.33 -23.58
N GLU A 592 11.12 7.90 -22.32
CA GLU A 592 9.83 7.52 -21.71
C GLU A 592 9.01 8.75 -21.28
N THR A 593 9.63 9.93 -21.15
CA THR A 593 8.96 11.20 -20.82
C THR A 593 8.33 11.94 -22.02
N GLU A 594 8.41 11.42 -23.25
CA GLU A 594 7.64 11.95 -24.38
C GLU A 594 6.19 11.45 -24.32
N PRO A 595 5.17 12.31 -24.17
CA PRO A 595 3.81 11.89 -24.45
C PRO A 595 3.74 11.48 -25.92
N VAL A 596 3.30 10.24 -26.17
CA VAL A 596 2.89 9.81 -27.51
C VAL A 596 1.83 10.81 -27.99
N LYS A 597 2.23 11.68 -28.91
CA LYS A 597 1.36 12.69 -29.52
C LYS A 597 0.30 12.07 -30.40
#